data_AF-A0A330MSB5-F1
#
_entry.id   AF-A0A330MSB5-F1
#
_cell.length_a   1.000
_cell.length_b   1.000
_cell.length_c   1.000
_cell.angle_alpha   90.00
_cell.angle_beta   90.00
_cell.angle_gamma   90.00
#
_symmetry.space_group_name_H-M   'P 1'
#
loop_
_entity.id
_entity.type
_entity.pdbx_description
1 polymer ?
#
loop_
_entity_poly.entity_id
_entity_poly.type
_entity_poly.pdbx_seq_one_letter_code
_entity_poly.pdbx_strand_id
1 'polypeptide(L)'
;MKRILMSIAVVALSITATQAQVNKTVKEESTVKRVITKEGSDVKIKEIKDTDTESGAVIVKDNNETNQEFSETTKKDSDKKIMVDETNVDLQNEAMIAEKKLQQQEQLEASKKQQAELAAKKKMEYEAKQAQMQKELAERRAQLESRPKGMSKLKKD
;
A
#
# COMPACT_ATOMS: atom_id res chain seq x y z
N MET A 1 -84.22 4.26 15.54
CA MET A 1 -82.91 4.11 16.21
C MET A 1 -82.26 2.73 15.99
N LYS A 2 -82.96 1.60 16.16
CA LYS A 2 -82.35 0.25 15.99
C LYS A 2 -81.74 -0.02 14.60
N ARG A 3 -82.36 0.47 13.51
CA ARG A 3 -81.86 0.28 12.14
C ARG A 3 -80.60 1.12 11.84
N ILE A 4 -80.49 2.30 12.45
CA ILE A 4 -79.35 3.22 12.28
C ILE A 4 -78.11 2.68 13.02
N LEU A 5 -78.31 2.09 14.20
CA LEU A 5 -77.25 1.44 14.96
C LEU A 5 -76.71 0.18 14.26
N MET A 6 -77.59 -0.60 13.63
CA MET A 6 -77.17 -1.76 12.81
C MET A 6 -76.36 -1.35 11.58
N SER A 7 -76.73 -0.27 10.89
CA SER A 7 -75.96 0.22 9.73
C SER A 7 -74.58 0.77 10.13
N ILE A 8 -74.45 1.40 11.30
CA ILE A 8 -73.15 1.88 11.80
C ILE A 8 -72.24 0.70 12.17
N ALA A 9 -72.80 -0.37 12.75
CA ALA A 9 -72.05 -1.58 13.10
C ALA A 9 -71.49 -2.30 11.86
N VAL A 10 -72.27 -2.40 10.77
CA VAL A 10 -71.83 -3.04 9.52
C VAL A 10 -70.71 -2.22 8.85
N VAL A 11 -70.82 -0.89 8.85
CA VAL A 11 -69.77 -0.01 8.30
C VAL A 11 -68.50 -0.10 9.15
N ALA A 12 -68.60 -0.10 10.48
CA ALA A 12 -67.44 -0.24 11.37
C ALA A 12 -66.70 -1.58 11.18
N LEU A 13 -67.43 -2.69 11.02
CA LEU A 13 -66.85 -4.02 10.75
C LEU A 13 -66.17 -4.09 9.38
N SER A 14 -66.71 -3.41 8.36
CA SER A 14 -66.13 -3.39 7.01
C SER A 14 -64.82 -2.59 6.92
N ILE A 15 -64.66 -1.55 7.75
CA ILE A 15 -63.44 -0.73 7.80
C ILE A 15 -62.30 -1.47 8.52
N THR A 16 -62.63 -2.33 9.50
CA THR A 16 -61.62 -3.14 10.20
C THR A 16 -61.14 -4.35 9.39
N ALA A 17 -61.95 -4.87 8.47
CA ALA A 17 -61.60 -6.05 7.65
C ALA A 17 -60.58 -5.76 6.53
N THR A 18 -60.43 -4.49 6.12
CA THR A 18 -59.53 -4.07 5.02
C THR A 18 -58.14 -3.63 5.47
N GLN A 19 -57.85 -3.66 6.77
CA GLN A 19 -56.49 -3.49 7.26
C GLN A 19 -55.75 -4.82 7.19
N ALA A 20 -55.36 -5.25 5.98
CA ALA A 20 -54.35 -6.27 5.81
C ALA A 20 -53.11 -5.83 6.61
N GLN A 21 -52.81 -6.54 7.70
CA GLN A 21 -51.59 -6.33 8.47
C GLN A 21 -50.42 -6.75 7.59
N VAL A 22 -49.88 -5.81 6.82
CA VAL A 22 -48.62 -6.01 6.12
C VAL A 22 -47.53 -6.00 7.18
N ASN A 23 -47.23 -7.19 7.72
CA ASN A 23 -46.07 -7.39 8.58
C ASN A 23 -44.83 -7.15 7.73
N LYS A 24 -44.21 -5.97 7.91
CA LYS A 24 -42.95 -5.61 7.29
C LYS A 24 -41.81 -5.98 8.24
N THR A 25 -40.96 -6.90 7.81
CA THR A 25 -39.69 -7.20 8.47
C THR A 25 -38.60 -6.37 7.80
N VAL A 26 -37.89 -5.55 8.58
CA VAL A 26 -36.73 -4.79 8.12
C VAL A 26 -35.51 -5.32 8.86
N LYS A 27 -34.53 -5.82 8.12
CA LYS A 27 -33.23 -6.25 8.63
C LYS A 27 -32.19 -5.26 8.10
N GLU A 28 -31.51 -4.58 9.02
CA GLU A 28 -30.43 -3.65 8.69
C GLU A 28 -29.11 -4.23 9.22
N GLU A 29 -28.15 -4.43 8.33
CA GLU A 29 -26.78 -4.83 8.67
C GLU A 29 -25.83 -3.71 8.27
N SER A 30 -24.90 -3.33 9.14
CA SER A 30 -23.90 -2.32 8.80
C SER A 30 -22.49 -2.79 9.12
N THR A 31 -21.57 -2.57 8.18
CA THR A 31 -20.15 -2.92 8.28
C THR A 31 -19.31 -1.66 8.14
N VAL A 32 -18.38 -1.42 9.08
CA VAL A 32 -17.43 -0.30 8.99
C VAL A 32 -16.04 -0.86 8.65
N LYS A 33 -15.49 -0.44 7.50
CA LYS A 33 -14.13 -0.77 7.06
C LYS A 33 -13.23 0.43 7.25
N ARG A 34 -12.17 0.27 8.07
CA ARG A 34 -11.11 1.25 8.24
C ARG A 34 -9.87 0.85 7.45
N VAL A 35 -9.50 1.65 6.46
CA VAL A 35 -8.29 1.48 5.63
C VAL A 35 -7.25 2.49 6.10
N ILE A 36 -6.06 2.00 6.43
CA ILE A 36 -4.91 2.83 6.82
C ILE A 36 -3.81 2.62 5.80
N THR A 37 -3.39 3.67 5.12
CA THR A 37 -2.30 3.66 4.13
C THR A 37 -1.14 4.52 4.65
N LYS A 38 0.09 3.99 4.59
CA LYS A 38 1.30 4.69 5.03
C LYS A 38 2.28 4.85 3.86
N GLU A 39 2.61 6.09 3.51
CA GLU A 39 3.56 6.44 2.45
C GLU A 39 4.63 7.38 3.02
N GLY A 40 5.79 6.84 3.40
CA GLY A 40 6.78 7.62 4.14
C GLY A 40 6.21 8.08 5.48
N SER A 41 6.21 9.39 5.73
CA SER A 41 5.60 9.99 6.92
C SER A 41 4.11 10.25 6.78
N ASP A 42 3.52 10.11 5.60
CA ASP A 42 2.10 10.39 5.41
C ASP A 42 1.26 9.16 5.79
N VAL A 43 0.29 9.37 6.67
CA VAL A 43 -0.69 8.38 7.12
C VAL A 43 -2.07 8.83 6.67
N LYS A 44 -2.65 8.10 5.71
CA LYS A 44 -4.02 8.31 5.22
C LYS A 44 -4.96 7.31 5.90
N ILE A 45 -6.04 7.80 6.50
CA ILE A 45 -7.06 6.99 7.17
C ILE A 45 -8.38 7.22 6.44
N LYS A 46 -8.96 6.14 5.92
CA LYS A 46 -10.27 6.16 5.26
C LYS A 46 -11.20 5.17 5.93
N GLU A 47 -12.31 5.65 6.48
CA GLU A 47 -13.37 4.81 7.03
C GLU A 47 -14.58 4.81 6.10
N ILE A 48 -15.01 3.62 5.68
CA ILE A 48 -16.15 3.39 4.80
C ILE A 48 -17.17 2.57 5.56
N LYS A 49 -18.38 3.10 5.73
CA LYS A 49 -19.53 2.37 6.26
C LYS A 49 -20.36 1.85 5.08
N ASP A 50 -20.47 0.54 4.98
CA ASP A 50 -21.41 -0.16 4.10
C ASP A 50 -22.66 -0.49 4.93
N THR A 51 -23.84 -0.06 4.52
CA THR A 51 -25.12 -0.41 5.16
C THR A 51 -25.99 -1.17 4.16
N ASP A 52 -26.36 -2.40 4.51
CA ASP A 52 -27.26 -3.25 3.73
C ASP A 52 -28.61 -3.33 4.44
N THR A 53 -29.69 -2.99 3.72
CA THR A 53 -31.06 -3.05 4.23
C THR A 53 -31.88 -4.05 3.42
N GLU A 54 -32.44 -5.05 4.09
CA GLU A 54 -33.39 -6.00 3.51
C GLU A 54 -34.77 -5.77 4.12
N SER A 55 -35.75 -5.45 3.29
CA SER A 55 -37.14 -5.28 3.71
C SER A 55 -38.04 -6.30 3.02
N GLY A 56 -38.72 -7.11 3.82
CA GLY A 56 -39.70 -8.10 3.38
C GLY A 56 -41.11 -7.65 3.78
N ALA A 57 -42.09 -7.90 2.92
CA ALA A 57 -43.49 -7.76 3.26
C ALA A 57 -44.24 -9.04 2.89
N VAL A 58 -44.96 -9.61 3.85
CA VAL A 58 -45.89 -10.73 3.59
C VAL A 58 -47.21 -10.12 3.11
N ILE A 59 -47.61 -10.47 1.89
CA ILE A 59 -48.86 -10.01 1.29
C ILE A 59 -49.90 -11.12 1.47
N VAL A 60 -50.91 -10.85 2.31
CA VAL A 60 -52.08 -11.72 2.50
C VAL A 60 -53.24 -11.06 1.76
N LYS A 61 -53.84 -11.76 0.79
CA LYS A 61 -54.81 -11.18 -0.15
C LYS A 61 -56.18 -10.94 0.48
N ASP A 62 -56.60 -11.77 1.44
CA ASP A 62 -57.90 -11.67 2.12
C ASP A 62 -57.89 -12.37 3.49
N ASN A 63 -58.88 -12.14 4.36
CA ASN A 63 -58.99 -12.87 5.64
C ASN A 63 -59.92 -14.10 5.56
N ASN A 64 -60.51 -14.38 4.40
CA ASN A 64 -61.62 -15.33 4.23
C ASN A 64 -61.22 -16.69 3.60
N GLU A 65 -59.97 -16.87 3.17
CA GLU A 65 -59.50 -18.13 2.58
C GLU A 65 -58.53 -18.85 3.51
N THR A 66 -58.83 -20.14 3.78
CA THR A 66 -58.03 -21.02 4.66
C THR A 66 -56.71 -21.46 4.04
N ASN A 67 -56.53 -21.28 2.72
CA ASN A 67 -55.37 -21.75 1.97
C ASN A 67 -54.92 -20.66 0.98
N GLN A 68 -54.24 -19.64 1.50
CA GLN A 68 -53.76 -18.53 0.67
C GLN A 68 -52.36 -18.81 0.12
N GLU A 69 -52.16 -18.50 -1.15
CA GLU A 69 -50.83 -18.50 -1.78
C GLU A 69 -49.94 -17.46 -1.09
N PHE A 70 -48.86 -17.95 -0.46
CA PHE A 70 -47.84 -17.14 0.16
C PHE A 70 -47.03 -16.39 -0.91
N SER A 71 -47.03 -15.06 -0.84
CA SER A 71 -46.16 -14.22 -1.66
C SER A 71 -45.36 -13.29 -0.76
N GLU A 72 -44.03 -13.45 -0.80
CA GLU A 72 -43.08 -12.58 -0.13
C GLU A 72 -42.43 -11.66 -1.15
N THR A 73 -42.51 -10.35 -0.93
CA THR A 73 -41.74 -9.37 -1.70
C THR A 73 -40.57 -8.89 -0.87
N THR A 74 -39.35 -9.22 -1.30
CA THR A 74 -38.10 -8.73 -0.69
C THR A 74 -37.51 -7.60 -1.52
N LYS A 75 -37.10 -6.52 -0.87
CA LYS A 75 -36.31 -5.42 -1.44
C LYS A 75 -34.98 -5.35 -0.71
N LYS A 76 -33.89 -5.28 -1.48
CA LYS A 76 -32.53 -5.08 -0.98
C LYS A 76 -32.03 -3.72 -1.43
N ASP A 77 -31.48 -2.97 -0.48
CA ASP A 77 -30.81 -1.70 -0.73
C ASP A 77 -29.42 -1.72 -0.08
N SER A 78 -28.45 -1.07 -0.70
CA SER A 78 -27.07 -1.00 -0.22
C SER A 78 -26.59 0.44 -0.34
N ASP A 79 -26.22 1.05 0.78
CA ASP A 79 -25.65 2.39 0.84
C ASP A 79 -24.18 2.35 1.28
N LYS A 80 -23.38 3.26 0.71
CA LYS A 80 -21.95 3.40 1.04
C LYS A 80 -21.66 4.82 1.43
N LYS A 81 -21.22 5.00 2.67
CA LYS A 81 -20.87 6.32 3.22
C LYS A 81 -19.41 6.37 3.66
N ILE A 82 -18.67 7.36 3.18
CA ILE A 82 -17.35 7.70 3.71
C ILE A 82 -17.58 8.45 5.03
N MET A 83 -17.03 7.90 6.12
CA MET A 83 -17.22 8.42 7.47
C MET A 83 -16.02 9.28 7.91
N VAL A 84 -14.81 8.90 7.51
CA VAL A 84 -13.56 9.59 7.82
C VAL A 84 -12.66 9.57 6.58
N ASP A 85 -12.09 10.72 6.25
CA ASP A 85 -11.05 10.88 5.23
C ASP A 85 -10.00 11.86 5.77
N GLU A 86 -9.00 11.32 6.45
CA GLU A 86 -7.98 12.09 7.15
C GLU A 86 -6.59 11.77 6.63
N THR A 87 -5.76 12.80 6.47
CA THR A 87 -4.34 12.67 6.20
C THR A 87 -3.58 13.29 7.36
N ASN A 88 -2.76 12.50 8.03
CA ASN A 88 -1.92 12.92 9.15
C ASN A 88 -0.45 12.66 8.82
N VAL A 89 0.43 13.51 9.33
CA VAL A 89 1.88 13.34 9.21
C VAL A 89 2.43 12.69 10.47
N ASP A 90 3.13 11.57 10.32
CA ASP A 90 3.88 10.90 11.36
C ASP A 90 5.22 11.63 11.58
N LEU A 91 5.20 12.58 12.51
CA LEU A 91 6.36 13.41 12.88
C LEU A 91 7.56 12.59 13.38
N GLN A 92 7.32 11.44 14.02
CA GLN A 92 8.40 10.57 14.49
C GLN A 92 9.08 9.90 13.30
N ASN A 93 8.30 9.42 12.34
CA ASN A 93 8.86 8.83 11.13
C ASN A 93 9.58 9.88 10.27
N GLU A 94 9.06 11.11 10.21
CA GLU A 94 9.74 12.21 9.51
C GLU A 94 11.12 12.51 10.10
N ALA A 95 11.21 12.63 11.43
CA ALA A 95 12.48 12.84 12.12
C ALA A 95 13.48 11.70 11.87
N MET A 96 13.00 10.46 11.89
CA MET A 96 13.83 9.28 11.60
C MET A 96 14.34 9.26 10.14
N ILE A 97 13.50 9.65 9.18
CA ILE A 97 13.88 9.74 7.76
C ILE A 97 14.93 10.84 7.58
N ALA A 98 14.76 12.00 8.24
CA ALA A 98 15.72 13.09 8.19
C ALA A 98 17.08 12.69 8.78
N GLU A 99 17.09 12.03 9.95
CA GLU A 99 18.32 11.55 10.59
C GLU A 99 19.05 10.52 9.71
N LYS A 100 18.33 9.55 9.14
CA LYS A 100 18.93 8.57 8.23
C LYS A 100 19.52 9.21 6.98
N LYS A 101 18.88 10.25 6.43
CA LYS A 101 19.45 11.00 5.30
C LYS A 101 20.76 11.69 5.67
N LEU A 102 20.83 12.32 6.84
CA LEU A 102 22.06 12.95 7.32
C LEU A 102 23.17 11.91 7.48
N GLN A 103 22.89 10.78 8.13
CA GLN A 103 23.86 9.70 8.30
C GLN A 103 24.34 9.13 6.94
N GLN A 104 23.44 8.94 5.98
CA GLN A 104 23.81 8.48 4.64
C GLN A 104 24.70 9.50 3.92
N GLN A 105 24.43 10.78 4.07
CA GLN A 105 25.24 11.84 3.46
C GLN A 105 26.65 11.88 4.06
N GLU A 106 26.76 11.80 5.39
CA GLU A 106 28.06 11.73 6.08
C GLU A 106 28.86 10.49 5.67
N GLN A 107 28.20 9.33 5.58
CA GLN A 107 28.83 8.08 5.12
C GLN A 107 29.33 8.18 3.67
N LEU A 108 28.54 8.80 2.79
CA LEU A 108 28.95 9.03 1.40
C LEU A 108 30.15 9.96 1.30
N GLU A 109 30.18 11.04 2.09
CA GLU A 109 31.32 11.95 2.13
C GLU A 109 32.57 11.28 2.67
N ALA A 110 32.46 10.49 3.74
CA ALA A 110 33.56 9.70 4.28
C ALA A 110 34.09 8.69 3.25
N SER A 111 33.19 7.99 2.55
CA SER A 111 33.55 7.03 1.51
C SER A 111 34.28 7.70 0.35
N LYS A 112 33.82 8.87 -0.10
CA LYS A 112 34.50 9.67 -1.14
C LYS A 112 35.90 10.07 -0.71
N LYS A 113 36.09 10.54 0.52
CA LYS A 113 37.41 10.90 1.06
C LYS A 113 38.35 9.69 1.09
N GLN A 114 37.88 8.55 1.61
CA GLN A 114 38.67 7.32 1.64
C GLN A 114 39.06 6.85 0.23
N GLN A 115 38.15 6.89 -0.74
CA GLN A 115 38.46 6.52 -2.12
C GLN A 115 39.49 7.47 -2.75
N ALA A 116 39.38 8.78 -2.50
CA ALA A 116 40.35 9.77 -2.99
C ALA A 116 41.75 9.52 -2.39
N GLU A 117 41.85 9.22 -1.10
CA GLU A 117 43.12 8.88 -0.45
C GLU A 117 43.73 7.59 -1.00
N LEU A 118 42.92 6.55 -1.21
CA LEU A 118 43.37 5.30 -1.81
C LEU A 118 43.85 5.50 -3.24
N ALA A 119 43.15 6.32 -4.03
CA ALA A 119 43.56 6.65 -5.40
C ALA A 119 44.87 7.44 -5.41
N ALA A 120 45.05 8.40 -4.50
CA ALA A 120 46.28 9.16 -4.36
C ALA A 120 47.47 8.26 -3.99
N LYS A 121 47.30 7.34 -3.02
CA LYS A 121 48.32 6.36 -2.65
C LYS A 121 48.70 5.45 -3.81
N LYS A 122 47.71 4.88 -4.51
CA LYS A 122 47.96 4.04 -5.69
C LYS A 122 48.70 4.78 -6.80
N LYS A 123 48.38 6.05 -7.02
CA LYS A 123 49.09 6.87 -8.01
C LYS A 123 50.56 7.07 -7.63
N MET A 124 50.84 7.42 -6.38
CA MET A 124 52.21 7.55 -5.88
C MET A 124 53.00 6.23 -5.98
N GLU A 125 52.39 5.11 -5.59
CA GLU A 125 53.00 3.78 -5.72
C GLU A 125 53.30 3.41 -7.18
N TYR A 126 52.36 3.72 -8.09
CA TYR A 126 52.55 3.48 -9.51
C TYR A 126 53.69 4.31 -10.09
N GLU A 127 53.76 5.60 -9.76
CA GLU A 127 54.84 6.50 -10.19
C GLU A 127 56.20 6.05 -9.64
N ALA A 128 56.26 5.65 -8.37
CA ALA A 128 57.48 5.13 -7.75
C ALA A 128 57.94 3.83 -8.44
N LYS A 129 57.01 2.91 -8.74
CA LYS A 129 57.31 1.66 -9.44
C LYS A 129 57.79 1.91 -10.86
N GLN A 130 57.20 2.86 -11.57
CA GLN A 130 57.65 3.26 -12.91
C GLN A 130 59.06 3.85 -12.87
N ALA A 131 59.35 4.72 -11.90
CA ALA A 131 60.68 5.30 -11.74
C ALA A 131 61.74 4.23 -11.43
N GLN A 132 61.42 3.23 -10.58
CA GLN A 132 62.32 2.10 -10.31
C GLN A 132 62.57 1.26 -11.56
N MET A 133 61.52 0.95 -12.33
CA MET A 133 61.64 0.18 -13.57
C MET A 133 62.51 0.91 -14.60
N GLN A 134 62.36 2.22 -14.74
CA GLN A 134 63.19 3.02 -15.65
C GLN A 134 64.66 3.03 -15.24
N LYS A 135 64.96 3.12 -13.94
CA LYS A 135 66.34 3.01 -13.42
C LYS A 135 66.94 1.65 -13.72
N GLU A 136 66.22 0.56 -13.44
CA GLU A 136 66.69 -0.80 -13.72
C GLU A 136 66.93 -1.02 -15.23
N LEU A 137 66.04 -0.52 -16.09
CA LEU A 137 66.22 -0.59 -17.53
C LEU A 137 67.43 0.24 -18.01
N ALA A 138 67.68 1.41 -17.44
CA ALA A 138 68.84 2.23 -17.75
C ALA A 138 70.15 1.55 -17.33
N GLU A 139 70.19 0.97 -16.13
CA GLU A 139 71.33 0.19 -15.63
C GLU A 139 71.60 -1.04 -16.52
N ARG A 140 70.56 -1.77 -16.92
CA ARG A 140 70.69 -2.89 -17.86
C ARG A 140 71.19 -2.44 -19.23
N ARG A 141 70.71 -1.31 -19.75
CA ARG A 141 71.20 -0.75 -21.02
C ARG A 141 72.69 -0.40 -20.92
N ALA A 142 73.11 0.29 -19.86
CA ALA A 142 74.52 0.62 -19.63
C ALA A 142 75.41 -0.63 -19.54
N GLN A 143 74.95 -1.68 -18.82
CA GLN A 143 75.67 -2.95 -18.74
C GLN A 143 75.80 -3.62 -20.11
N LEU A 144 74.73 -3.63 -20.92
CA LEU A 144 74.75 -4.20 -22.27
C LEU A 144 75.66 -3.43 -23.23
N GLU A 145 75.74 -2.10 -23.11
CA GLU A 145 76.64 -1.25 -23.90
C GLU A 145 78.11 -1.43 -23.49
N SER A 146 78.38 -1.67 -22.20
CA SER A 146 79.73 -1.97 -21.71
C SER A 146 80.24 -3.38 -22.06
N ARG A 147 79.38 -4.25 -22.63
CA ARG A 147 79.82 -5.58 -23.05
C ARG A 147 80.74 -5.44 -24.26
N PRO A 148 81.94 -6.06 -24.23
CA PRO A 148 82.84 -6.04 -25.37
C PRO A 148 82.14 -6.63 -26.61
N LYS A 149 82.08 -5.84 -27.70
CA LYS A 149 81.52 -6.26 -28.98
C LYS A 149 82.36 -7.42 -29.52
N GLY A 150 81.82 -8.64 -29.51
CA GLY A 150 82.52 -9.82 -30.04
C GLY A 150 82.35 -11.14 -29.29
N MET A 151 81.46 -11.25 -28.29
CA MET A 151 81.10 -12.57 -27.74
C MET A 151 80.43 -13.40 -28.85
N SER A 152 81.21 -14.29 -29.43
CA SER A 152 80.78 -15.26 -30.43
C SER A 152 79.52 -15.95 -29.94
N LYS A 153 78.50 -16.04 -30.81
CA LYS A 153 77.40 -16.96 -30.58
C LYS A 153 78.05 -18.33 -30.36
N LEU A 154 77.86 -18.92 -29.17
CA LEU A 154 78.20 -20.32 -28.90
C LEU A 154 77.63 -21.14 -30.07
N LYS A 155 78.52 -21.68 -30.91
CA LYS A 155 78.10 -22.64 -31.94
C LYS A 155 77.53 -23.83 -31.19
N LYS A 156 76.32 -24.21 -31.60
CA LYS A 156 75.62 -25.37 -31.08
C LYS A 156 76.37 -26.59 -31.64
N ASP A 157 77.00 -27.37 -30.77
CA ASP A 157 77.42 -28.74 -31.08
C ASP A 157 76.19 -29.63 -31.33
#